data_AF-A0A2S7PG52-F1
#
_entry.id   AF-A0A2S7PG52-F1
#
_cell.length_a   1.000
_cell.length_b   1.000
_cell.length_c   1.000
_cell.angle_alpha   90.00
_cell.angle_beta   90.00
_cell.angle_gamma   90.00
#
_symmetry.space_group_name_H-M   'P 1'
#
loop_
_entity.id
_entity.type
_entity.pdbx_description
1 polymer ?
#
loop_
_entity_poly.entity_id
_entity_poly.type
_entity_poly.pdbx_seq_one_letter_code
_entity_poly.pdbx_strand_id
1 'polypeptide(L)'
;MASLRFYTRRLRLALSAKSIQLLFICILIVSLGRYVVLHNHDPDPFPPMPGPLLKVDDEGIDWFKFAYVQYVTTPEYLCSALQLWSQVETIGSHAQRLMLYPAHWSADEVDNSISSKPLTPIARLLKQAQTDYYVKLQPVDVLHKDHSEHAMWQDSYTKLLAFNLTHNLFQQVESAVQHAEPHESDMDILLTLFPTSILAMPQRPYNLLSGEFRRKSHIEYLRNTTETWDPENILGEASYMHFSDWPIPKPWIRATKEELNRYMPSCGRSEWFGATDCRDRTVWLGLYGMYARRRKEVCGLGFEVQERGFTEKGEDRGMVGDMVG
;
A
#
# COMPACT_ATOMS: atom_id res chain seq x y z
N MET A 1 40.31 -54.64 28.34
CA MET A 1 40.02 -53.50 29.25
C MET A 1 41.08 -52.38 29.23
N ALA A 2 42.29 -52.57 28.70
CA ALA A 2 43.34 -51.54 28.69
C ALA A 2 43.21 -50.48 27.57
N SER A 3 42.58 -50.81 26.43
CA SER A 3 42.43 -49.89 25.29
C SER A 3 41.42 -48.76 25.55
N LEU A 4 40.27 -49.06 26.16
CA LEU A 4 39.20 -48.08 26.41
C LEU A 4 39.66 -46.94 27.34
N ARG A 5 40.45 -47.27 28.37
CA ARG A 5 41.00 -46.29 29.33
C ARG A 5 42.00 -45.33 28.68
N PHE A 6 42.70 -45.79 27.63
CA PHE A 6 43.69 -44.98 26.91
C PHE A 6 43.02 -43.92 26.02
N TYR A 7 41.95 -44.28 25.32
CA TYR A 7 41.15 -43.34 24.53
C TYR A 7 40.49 -42.28 25.40
N THR A 8 39.92 -42.65 26.56
CA THR A 8 39.30 -41.68 27.47
C THR A 8 40.28 -40.64 28.02
N ARG A 9 41.56 -41.01 28.19
CA ARG A 9 42.59 -40.10 28.74
C ARG A 9 43.11 -39.12 27.69
N ARG A 10 43.24 -39.56 26.43
CA ARG A 10 43.57 -38.66 25.29
C ARG A 10 42.41 -37.74 24.93
N LEU A 11 41.16 -38.21 25.00
CA LEU A 11 39.98 -37.35 24.80
C LEU A 11 39.89 -36.27 25.89
N ARG A 12 40.15 -36.62 27.16
CA ARG A 12 40.18 -35.64 28.26
C ARG A 12 41.28 -34.59 28.11
N LEU A 13 42.46 -34.99 27.61
CA LEU A 13 43.57 -34.06 27.32
C LEU A 13 43.30 -33.16 26.12
N ALA A 14 42.62 -33.67 25.09
CA ALA A 14 42.16 -32.87 23.95
C ALA A 14 41.07 -31.87 24.38
N LEU A 15 40.09 -32.31 25.17
CA LEU A 15 39.03 -31.43 25.71
C LEU A 15 39.53 -30.44 26.77
N SER A 16 40.68 -30.68 27.41
CA SER A 16 41.31 -29.74 28.35
C SER A 16 42.29 -28.76 27.69
N ALA A 17 42.42 -28.80 26.36
CA ALA A 17 43.22 -27.81 25.65
C ALA A 17 42.52 -26.44 25.74
N LYS A 18 43.23 -25.42 26.23
CA LYS A 18 42.69 -24.07 26.41
C LYS A 18 42.08 -23.49 25.11
N SER A 19 42.62 -23.89 23.95
CA SER A 19 42.08 -23.55 22.63
C SER A 19 40.69 -24.12 22.38
N ILE A 20 40.42 -25.37 22.76
CA ILE A 20 39.12 -26.02 22.60
C ILE A 20 38.10 -25.45 23.60
N GLN A 21 38.53 -25.11 24.81
CA GLN A 21 37.69 -24.41 25.79
C GLN A 21 37.31 -23.00 25.30
N LEU A 22 38.24 -22.24 24.74
CA LEU A 22 37.95 -20.93 24.14
C LEU A 22 36.96 -21.05 22.99
N LEU A 23 37.12 -22.06 22.13
CA LEU A 23 36.23 -22.29 20.99
C LEU A 23 34.81 -22.64 21.45
N PHE A 24 34.67 -23.47 22.49
CA PHE A 24 33.39 -23.75 23.13
C PHE A 24 32.74 -22.50 23.74
N ILE A 25 33.52 -21.66 24.42
CA ILE A 25 33.04 -20.40 24.99
C ILE A 25 32.57 -19.45 23.87
N CYS A 26 33.33 -19.32 22.78
CA CYS A 26 32.92 -18.53 21.62
C CYS A 26 31.62 -19.05 20.99
N ILE A 27 31.48 -20.37 20.82
CA ILE A 27 30.24 -20.98 20.32
C ILE A 27 29.08 -20.67 21.26
N LEU A 28 29.28 -20.80 22.58
CA LEU A 28 28.25 -20.47 23.56
C LEU A 28 27.85 -19.00 23.49
N ILE A 29 28.80 -18.07 23.40
CA ILE A 29 28.53 -16.63 23.27
C ILE A 29 27.76 -16.32 21.98
N VAL A 30 28.15 -16.90 20.84
CA VAL A 30 27.44 -16.72 19.57
C VAL A 30 26.02 -17.31 19.63
N SER A 31 25.87 -18.50 20.23
CA SER A 31 24.56 -19.14 20.39
C SER A 31 23.64 -18.35 21.32
N LEU A 32 24.19 -17.79 22.41
CA LEU A 32 23.46 -16.94 23.36
C LEU A 32 23.10 -15.59 22.72
N GLY A 33 24.01 -14.98 21.97
CA GLY A 33 23.74 -13.76 21.21
C GLY A 33 22.62 -13.98 20.18
N ARG A 34 22.64 -15.10 19.45
CA ARG A 34 21.57 -15.47 18.52
C ARG A 34 20.25 -15.71 19.24
N TYR A 35 20.27 -16.38 20.39
CA TYR A 35 19.07 -16.62 21.21
C TYR A 35 18.45 -15.29 21.70
N VAL A 36 19.28 -14.36 22.21
CA VAL A 36 18.81 -13.04 22.63
C VAL A 36 18.25 -12.25 21.45
N VAL A 37 18.91 -12.26 20.29
CA VAL A 37 18.36 -11.58 19.09
C VAL A 37 17.03 -12.20 18.66
N LEU A 38 16.88 -13.52 18.72
CA LEU A 38 15.65 -14.20 18.29
C LEU A 38 14.50 -14.12 19.29
N HIS A 39 14.76 -13.91 20.58
CA HIS A 39 13.74 -14.02 21.64
C HIS A 39 13.55 -12.76 22.48
N ASN A 40 14.35 -11.72 22.26
CA ASN A 40 14.24 -10.43 22.95
C ASN A 40 13.76 -9.31 22.02
N HIS A 41 13.22 -9.66 20.84
CA HIS A 41 12.40 -8.74 20.07
C HIS A 41 11.00 -8.70 20.70
N ASP A 42 10.49 -7.49 20.95
CA ASP A 42 9.06 -7.31 21.18
C ASP A 42 8.31 -7.99 20.02
N PRO A 43 7.28 -8.81 20.30
CA PRO A 43 6.41 -9.27 19.22
C PRO A 43 5.92 -8.03 18.49
N ASP A 44 6.08 -8.01 17.16
CA ASP A 44 5.54 -6.93 16.34
C ASP A 44 4.07 -6.73 16.79
N PRO A 45 3.66 -5.50 17.17
CA PRO A 45 2.34 -5.25 17.73
C PRO A 45 1.19 -5.54 16.74
N PHE A 46 1.54 -5.90 15.51
CA PHE A 46 0.64 -6.27 14.44
C PHE A 46 1.05 -7.64 13.90
N PRO A 47 0.08 -8.50 13.53
CA PRO A 47 0.38 -9.76 12.86
C PRO A 47 1.28 -9.52 11.64
N PRO A 48 2.12 -10.50 11.24
CA PRO A 48 2.88 -10.40 10.01
C PRO A 48 1.91 -10.01 8.90
N MET A 49 2.27 -8.98 8.12
CA MET A 49 1.43 -8.51 7.02
C MET A 49 1.03 -9.73 6.19
N PRO A 50 -0.27 -9.95 5.90
CA PRO A 50 -0.67 -11.02 4.99
C PRO A 50 0.12 -10.82 3.70
N GLY A 51 1.07 -11.71 3.45
CA GLY A 51 1.73 -11.78 2.16
C GLY A 51 0.70 -12.22 1.14
N PRO A 52 0.87 -11.86 -0.14
CA PRO A 52 -0.03 -12.35 -1.16
C PRO A 52 -0.03 -13.88 -1.18
N LEU A 53 -1.21 -14.48 -1.02
CA LEU A 53 -1.38 -15.92 -0.80
C LEU A 53 -1.37 -16.74 -2.10
N LEU A 54 -1.30 -16.09 -3.26
CA LEU A 54 -1.46 -16.71 -4.57
C LEU A 54 -0.35 -16.25 -5.52
N LYS A 55 0.42 -17.20 -6.05
CA LYS A 55 1.20 -16.99 -7.27
C LYS A 55 0.22 -16.94 -8.44
N VAL A 56 0.41 -15.99 -9.36
CA VAL A 56 -0.54 -15.70 -10.46
C VAL A 56 -0.23 -16.52 -11.72
N ASP A 57 0.61 -17.55 -11.63
CA ASP A 57 0.98 -18.35 -12.79
C ASP A 57 -0.21 -19.21 -13.27
N ASP A 58 -0.83 -18.78 -14.37
CA ASP A 58 -1.87 -19.50 -15.11
C ASP A 58 -1.46 -19.55 -16.59
N GLU A 59 -1.34 -20.77 -17.14
CA GLU A 59 -0.93 -21.01 -18.54
C GLU A 59 -1.94 -20.46 -19.56
N GLY A 60 -3.19 -20.21 -19.15
CA GLY A 60 -4.23 -19.63 -19.99
C GLY A 60 -4.13 -18.12 -20.17
N ILE A 61 -3.28 -17.43 -19.39
CA ILE A 61 -3.15 -15.97 -19.41
C ILE A 61 -1.95 -15.55 -20.26
N ASP A 62 -2.25 -14.88 -21.39
CA ASP A 62 -1.23 -14.19 -22.19
C ASP A 62 -0.89 -12.83 -21.56
N TRP A 63 0.04 -12.84 -20.61
CA TRP A 63 0.48 -11.67 -19.84
C TRP A 63 0.98 -10.50 -20.69
N PHE A 64 1.43 -10.74 -21.92
CA PHE A 64 1.88 -9.67 -22.81
C PHE A 64 0.76 -8.74 -23.25
N LYS A 65 -0.50 -9.18 -23.16
CA LYS A 65 -1.69 -8.37 -23.47
C LYS A 65 -2.16 -7.50 -22.31
N PHE A 66 -1.60 -7.68 -21.11
CA PHE A 66 -2.05 -6.99 -19.91
C PHE A 66 -1.00 -6.00 -19.42
N ALA A 67 -1.47 -4.85 -18.94
CA ALA A 67 -0.65 -3.86 -18.28
C ALA A 67 -1.41 -3.27 -17.09
N TYR A 68 -0.69 -3.04 -16.00
CA TYR A 68 -1.14 -2.15 -14.93
C TYR A 68 -0.66 -0.74 -15.24
N VAL A 69 -1.58 0.21 -15.21
CA VAL A 69 -1.27 1.63 -15.36
C VAL A 69 -1.64 2.35 -14.07
N GLN A 70 -0.67 3.02 -13.47
CA GLN A 70 -0.91 3.96 -12.37
C GLN A 70 -0.58 5.38 -12.84
N TYR A 71 -1.19 6.37 -12.19
CA TYR A 71 -0.83 7.77 -12.36
C TYR A 71 -0.53 8.38 -11.00
N VAL A 72 0.42 9.29 -10.95
CA VAL A 72 0.79 10.00 -9.73
C VAL A 72 0.88 11.49 -10.01
N THR A 73 0.34 12.31 -9.12
CA THR A 73 0.36 13.77 -9.23
C THR A 73 1.07 14.45 -8.08
N THR A 74 1.24 13.76 -6.94
CA THR A 74 1.92 14.28 -5.74
C THR A 74 2.94 13.27 -5.20
N PRO A 75 3.95 13.72 -4.43
CA PRO A 75 4.94 12.82 -3.82
C PRO A 75 4.29 11.73 -2.97
N GLU A 76 3.17 12.03 -2.29
CA GLU A 76 2.53 11.06 -1.40
C GLU A 76 1.79 9.95 -2.14
N TYR A 77 1.21 10.29 -3.30
CA TYR A 77 0.68 9.31 -4.23
C TYR A 77 1.80 8.52 -4.92
N LEU A 78 2.96 9.12 -5.21
CA LEU A 78 4.13 8.38 -5.71
C LEU A 78 4.54 7.27 -4.75
N CYS A 79 4.68 7.58 -3.46
CA CYS A 79 4.97 6.56 -2.47
C CYS A 79 3.85 5.52 -2.32
N SER A 80 2.58 5.92 -2.39
CA SER A 80 1.44 4.99 -2.37
C SER A 80 1.47 4.03 -3.56
N ALA A 81 1.81 4.53 -4.76
CA ALA A 81 1.98 3.73 -5.96
C ALA A 81 3.11 2.71 -5.82
N LEU A 82 4.26 3.11 -5.24
CA LEU A 82 5.36 2.18 -4.95
C LEU A 82 4.97 1.08 -3.95
N GLN A 83 4.17 1.38 -2.93
CA GLN A 83 3.67 0.36 -2.01
C GLN A 83 2.79 -0.67 -2.73
N LEU A 84 2.04 -0.25 -3.75
CA LEU A 84 1.29 -1.17 -4.60
C LEU A 84 2.21 -1.95 -5.55
N TRP A 85 3.18 -1.30 -6.19
CA TRP A 85 4.16 -1.98 -7.04
C TRP A 85 4.98 -3.04 -6.29
N SER A 86 5.37 -2.75 -5.05
CA SER A 86 6.01 -3.70 -4.15
C SER A 86 5.15 -4.95 -3.93
N GLN A 87 3.84 -4.79 -3.77
CA GLN A 87 2.92 -5.90 -3.60
C GLN A 87 2.70 -6.67 -4.91
N VAL A 88 2.55 -5.98 -6.05
CA VAL A 88 2.43 -6.60 -7.37
C VAL A 88 3.68 -7.43 -7.71
N GLU A 89 4.87 -6.93 -7.35
CA GLU A 89 6.12 -7.67 -7.47
C GLU A 89 6.14 -8.90 -6.55
N THR A 90 5.73 -8.73 -5.29
CA THR A 90 5.66 -9.85 -4.33
C THR A 90 4.68 -10.94 -4.78
N ILE A 91 3.57 -10.54 -5.42
CA ILE A 91 2.57 -11.45 -6.03
C ILE A 91 3.18 -12.23 -7.21
N GLY A 92 4.18 -11.67 -7.89
CA GLY A 92 4.79 -12.27 -9.07
C GLY A 92 4.00 -12.06 -10.36
N SER A 93 3.26 -10.94 -10.49
CA SER A 93 2.51 -10.67 -11.73
C SER A 93 3.45 -10.34 -12.89
N HIS A 94 3.22 -11.00 -14.03
CA HIS A 94 3.98 -10.82 -15.27
C HIS A 94 3.41 -9.74 -16.21
N ALA A 95 2.28 -9.11 -15.84
CA ALA A 95 1.73 -8.01 -16.62
C ALA A 95 2.73 -6.85 -16.71
N GLN A 96 2.68 -6.10 -17.82
CA GLN A 96 3.51 -4.92 -17.97
C GLN A 96 3.14 -3.85 -16.94
N ARG A 97 4.10 -3.02 -16.53
CA ARG A 97 3.89 -2.00 -15.52
C ARG A 97 4.22 -0.64 -16.10
N LEU A 98 3.26 0.27 -16.06
CA LEU A 98 3.38 1.64 -16.54
C LEU A 98 2.98 2.60 -15.42
N MET A 99 3.77 3.65 -15.21
CA MET A 99 3.41 4.72 -14.28
C MET A 99 3.55 6.06 -14.97
N LEU A 100 2.43 6.78 -15.04
CA LEU A 100 2.38 8.16 -15.48
C LEU A 100 2.80 9.06 -14.32
N TYR A 101 3.71 9.99 -14.57
CA TYR A 101 4.21 10.91 -13.54
C TYR A 101 4.40 12.32 -14.11
N PRO A 102 4.42 13.38 -13.29
CA PRO A 102 4.51 14.74 -13.78
C PRO A 102 5.82 14.98 -14.51
N ALA A 103 5.76 15.53 -15.73
CA ALA A 103 6.91 15.73 -16.61
C ALA A 103 8.01 16.64 -16.01
N HIS A 104 7.66 17.47 -15.02
CA HIS A 104 8.60 18.34 -14.32
C HIS A 104 9.43 17.61 -13.25
N TRP A 105 9.11 16.37 -12.88
CA TRP A 105 9.96 15.55 -12.01
C TRP A 105 11.07 14.87 -12.83
N SER A 106 12.24 14.69 -12.23
CA SER A 106 13.35 13.97 -12.85
C SER A 106 13.81 12.81 -11.97
N ALA A 107 14.03 11.64 -12.57
CA ALA A 107 14.56 10.46 -11.89
C ALA A 107 16.05 10.57 -11.55
N ASP A 108 16.75 11.55 -12.13
CA ASP A 108 18.16 11.82 -11.92
C ASP A 108 18.41 13.11 -11.12
N GLU A 109 17.35 13.71 -10.57
CA GLU A 109 17.47 14.91 -9.74
C GLU A 109 18.24 14.62 -8.45
N VAL A 110 19.22 15.48 -8.15
CA VAL A 110 20.04 15.39 -6.94
C VAL A 110 19.80 16.58 -6.01
N ASP A 111 19.89 16.31 -4.71
CA ASP A 111 19.85 17.33 -3.67
C ASP A 111 21.20 18.04 -3.59
N ASN A 112 21.25 19.25 -4.17
CA ASN A 112 22.45 20.09 -4.16
C ASN A 112 22.76 20.72 -2.79
N SER A 113 21.85 20.65 -1.82
CA SER A 113 22.10 21.16 -0.46
C SER A 113 23.03 20.24 0.35
N ILE A 114 23.16 18.98 -0.06
CA ILE A 114 23.99 17.98 0.61
C ILE A 114 25.25 17.74 -0.20
N SER A 115 26.42 17.79 0.44
CA SER A 115 27.72 17.64 -0.26
C SER A 115 27.86 16.32 -1.02
N SER A 116 27.22 15.24 -0.57
CA SER A 116 27.25 13.94 -1.26
C SER A 116 26.34 13.89 -2.49
N LYS A 117 25.54 14.94 -2.74
CA LYS A 117 24.57 15.06 -3.83
C LYS A 117 23.71 13.79 -4.01
N PRO A 118 23.02 13.33 -2.94
CA PRO A 118 22.14 12.17 -3.05
C PRO A 118 20.96 12.52 -3.97
N LEU A 119 20.26 11.51 -4.48
CA LEU A 119 19.01 11.73 -5.20
C LEU A 119 17.98 12.40 -4.29
N THR A 120 17.15 13.28 -4.86
CA THR A 120 15.98 13.82 -4.13
C THR A 120 15.02 12.69 -3.74
N PRO A 121 14.17 12.87 -2.72
CA PRO A 121 13.22 11.82 -2.31
C PRO A 121 12.34 11.34 -3.47
N ILE A 122 11.87 12.25 -4.33
CA ILE A 122 11.07 11.93 -5.52
C ILE A 122 11.90 11.14 -6.53
N ALA A 123 13.08 11.63 -6.91
CA ALA A 123 13.97 10.97 -7.87
C ALA A 123 14.35 9.55 -7.42
N ARG A 124 14.61 9.37 -6.12
CA ARG A 124 14.88 8.07 -5.51
C ARG A 124 13.72 7.10 -5.70
N LEU A 125 12.47 7.51 -5.44
CA LEU A 125 11.31 6.64 -5.63
C LEU A 125 11.02 6.35 -7.11
N LEU A 126 11.20 7.32 -8.00
CA LEU A 126 11.07 7.10 -9.44
C LEU A 126 12.10 6.05 -9.93
N LYS A 127 13.35 6.18 -9.49
CA LYS A 127 14.41 5.23 -9.81
C LYS A 127 14.12 3.84 -9.24
N GLN A 128 13.68 3.76 -7.99
CA GLN A 128 13.26 2.52 -7.34
C GLN A 128 12.12 1.83 -8.10
N ALA A 129 11.12 2.58 -8.59
CA ALA A 129 10.05 2.02 -9.41
C ALA A 129 10.57 1.36 -10.70
N GLN A 130 11.57 1.96 -11.35
CA GLN A 130 12.19 1.39 -12.55
C GLN A 130 13.06 0.18 -12.24
N THR A 131 13.89 0.25 -11.20
CA THR A 131 14.92 -0.76 -10.93
C THR A 131 14.37 -1.98 -10.20
N ASP A 132 13.53 -1.75 -9.19
CA ASP A 132 13.13 -2.80 -8.24
C ASP A 132 11.80 -3.41 -8.66
N TYR A 133 10.96 -2.64 -9.36
CA TYR A 133 9.62 -3.07 -9.77
C TYR A 133 9.40 -3.03 -11.29
N TYR A 134 10.46 -2.81 -12.08
CA TYR A 134 10.43 -2.88 -13.56
C TYR A 134 9.33 -2.01 -14.19
N VAL A 135 8.99 -0.88 -13.56
CA VAL A 135 7.95 0.03 -14.03
C VAL A 135 8.51 0.89 -15.16
N LYS A 136 7.81 0.91 -16.29
CA LYS A 136 8.05 1.90 -17.35
C LYS A 136 7.50 3.24 -16.88
N LEU A 137 8.36 4.25 -16.79
CA LEU A 137 7.94 5.60 -16.43
C LEU A 137 7.58 6.37 -17.70
N GLN A 138 6.42 7.03 -17.69
CA GLN A 138 5.96 7.87 -18.78
C GLN A 138 5.66 9.27 -18.23
N PRO A 139 6.46 10.29 -18.59
CA PRO A 139 6.18 11.65 -18.18
C PRO A 139 4.92 12.16 -18.88
N VAL A 140 4.08 12.88 -18.13
CA VAL A 140 2.86 13.52 -18.62
C VAL A 140 2.72 14.92 -18.05
N ASP A 141 2.12 15.81 -18.83
CA ASP A 141 1.63 17.08 -18.32
C ASP A 141 0.33 16.83 -17.56
N VAL A 142 0.31 17.22 -16.28
CA VAL A 142 -0.86 17.00 -15.42
C VAL A 142 -1.97 17.92 -15.91
N LEU A 143 -3.09 17.33 -16.30
CA LEU A 143 -4.26 18.07 -16.78
C LEU A 143 -4.91 18.77 -15.58
N HIS A 144 -5.03 20.10 -15.66
CA HIS A 144 -5.76 20.92 -14.68
C HIS A 144 -6.87 21.68 -15.41
N LYS A 145 -8.11 21.63 -14.91
CA LYS A 145 -9.24 22.40 -15.48
C LYS A 145 -9.40 23.74 -14.75
N ASP A 146 -8.79 24.79 -15.30
CA ASP A 146 -8.60 26.11 -14.66
C ASP A 146 -9.81 27.08 -14.66
N HIS A 147 -11.06 26.60 -14.83
CA HIS A 147 -12.21 27.51 -15.03
C HIS A 147 -13.29 27.57 -13.94
N SER A 148 -13.11 26.95 -12.78
CA SER A 148 -13.92 27.34 -11.60
C SER A 148 -13.29 26.86 -10.30
N GLU A 149 -13.35 27.67 -9.25
CA GLU A 149 -13.03 27.32 -7.84
C GLU A 149 -13.88 26.14 -7.28
N HIS A 150 -14.65 25.46 -8.14
CA HIS A 150 -15.67 24.47 -7.79
C HIS A 150 -15.56 23.16 -8.60
N ALA A 151 -14.59 23.00 -9.51
CA ALA A 151 -14.42 21.75 -10.23
C ALA A 151 -13.85 20.67 -9.28
N MET A 152 -14.69 19.70 -8.90
CA MET A 152 -14.38 18.70 -7.86
C MET A 152 -13.27 17.69 -8.26
N TRP A 153 -12.80 17.74 -9.52
CA TRP A 153 -12.05 16.68 -10.19
C TRP A 153 -10.81 17.16 -10.95
N GLN A 154 -10.29 18.36 -10.65
CA GLN A 154 -9.34 19.07 -11.53
C GLN A 154 -8.15 18.24 -11.99
N ASP A 155 -7.54 17.43 -11.11
CA ASP A 155 -6.35 16.64 -11.44
C ASP A 155 -6.67 15.20 -11.86
N SER A 156 -7.88 14.72 -11.57
CA SER A 156 -8.24 13.31 -11.73
C SER A 156 -8.38 12.92 -13.21
N TYR A 157 -8.65 13.90 -14.08
CA TYR A 157 -8.61 13.74 -15.53
C TYR A 157 -7.26 13.29 -16.08
N THR A 158 -6.16 13.52 -15.35
CA THR A 158 -4.83 13.00 -15.73
C THR A 158 -4.83 11.48 -15.86
N LYS A 159 -5.70 10.77 -15.12
CA LYS A 159 -5.84 9.30 -15.24
C LYS A 159 -6.27 8.85 -16.63
N LEU A 160 -6.99 9.71 -17.36
CA LEU A 160 -7.48 9.41 -18.69
C LEU A 160 -6.35 9.35 -19.73
N LEU A 161 -5.18 9.93 -19.41
CA LEU A 161 -3.97 9.78 -20.21
C LEU A 161 -3.46 8.33 -20.25
N ALA A 162 -3.92 7.45 -19.36
CA ALA A 162 -3.67 6.01 -19.48
C ALA A 162 -4.22 5.43 -20.80
N PHE A 163 -5.24 6.07 -21.38
CA PHE A 163 -5.84 5.69 -22.66
C PHE A 163 -5.22 6.43 -23.85
N ASN A 164 -4.12 7.18 -23.65
CA ASN A 164 -3.31 7.80 -24.70
C ASN A 164 -2.49 6.75 -25.50
N LEU A 165 -3.12 5.64 -25.89
CA LEU A 165 -2.50 4.54 -26.62
C LEU A 165 -2.50 4.79 -28.14
N THR A 166 -3.32 5.74 -28.62
CA THR A 166 -3.32 6.21 -30.02
C THR A 166 -3.64 7.71 -30.10
N HIS A 167 -3.11 8.39 -31.12
CA HIS A 167 -3.33 9.83 -31.34
C HIS A 167 -4.83 10.20 -31.41
N ASN A 168 -5.65 9.34 -32.04
CA ASN A 168 -7.09 9.58 -32.14
C ASN A 168 -7.79 9.48 -30.78
N LEU A 169 -7.35 8.54 -29.93
CA LEU A 169 -7.96 8.33 -28.63
C LEU A 169 -7.61 9.44 -27.64
N PHE A 170 -6.39 9.95 -27.74
CA PHE A 170 -5.96 11.13 -26.99
C PHE A 170 -6.84 12.35 -27.27
N GLN A 171 -7.06 12.67 -28.55
CA GLN A 171 -7.90 13.81 -28.94
C GLN A 171 -9.35 13.64 -28.46
N GLN A 172 -9.89 12.42 -28.46
CA GLN A 172 -11.22 12.13 -27.95
C GLN A 172 -11.32 12.35 -26.44
N VAL A 173 -10.35 11.83 -25.68
CA VAL A 173 -10.27 12.00 -24.22
C VAL A 173 -10.10 13.47 -23.86
N GLU A 174 -9.18 14.17 -24.51
CA GLU A 174 -8.92 15.59 -24.28
C GLU A 174 -10.17 16.44 -24.57
N SER A 175 -10.83 16.19 -25.71
CA SER A 175 -12.09 16.85 -26.06
C SER A 175 -13.18 16.58 -25.02
N ALA A 176 -13.31 15.35 -24.52
CA ALA A 176 -14.30 15.01 -23.50
C ALA A 176 -14.03 15.76 -22.19
N VAL A 177 -12.77 15.81 -21.73
CA VAL A 177 -12.38 16.55 -20.51
C VAL A 177 -12.66 18.05 -20.64
N GLN A 178 -12.32 18.64 -21.79
CA GLN A 178 -12.56 20.06 -22.06
C GLN A 178 -14.06 20.39 -21.98
N HIS A 179 -14.91 19.54 -22.53
CA HIS A 179 -16.37 19.72 -22.57
C HIS A 179 -17.11 19.11 -21.37
N ALA A 180 -16.42 18.49 -20.42
CA ALA A 180 -17.03 17.83 -19.27
C ALA A 180 -17.82 18.83 -18.41
N GLU A 181 -19.01 18.42 -17.98
CA GLU A 181 -19.86 19.22 -17.10
C GLU A 181 -19.23 19.38 -15.70
N PRO A 182 -19.55 20.43 -14.92
CA PRO A 182 -18.90 20.69 -13.63
C PRO A 182 -19.00 19.55 -12.59
N HIS A 183 -20.01 18.68 -12.72
CA HIS A 183 -20.26 17.54 -11.81
C HIS A 183 -19.94 16.19 -12.45
N GLU A 184 -19.53 16.17 -13.71
CA GLU A 184 -19.20 14.92 -14.41
C GLU A 184 -17.88 14.38 -13.86
N SER A 185 -17.87 13.11 -13.44
CA SER A 185 -16.65 12.47 -12.99
C SER A 185 -15.83 11.98 -14.17
N ASP A 186 -14.54 11.88 -13.94
CA ASP A 186 -13.61 11.21 -14.87
C ASP A 186 -14.01 9.75 -15.19
N MET A 187 -14.67 9.04 -14.28
CA MET A 187 -15.24 7.71 -14.53
C MET A 187 -16.44 7.76 -15.47
N ASP A 188 -17.31 8.77 -15.34
CA ASP A 188 -18.45 8.97 -16.24
C ASP A 188 -17.97 9.22 -17.68
N ILE A 189 -16.90 10.01 -17.83
CA ILE A 189 -16.24 10.23 -19.12
C ILE A 189 -15.74 8.90 -19.70
N LEU A 190 -15.06 8.07 -18.89
CA LEU A 190 -14.56 6.76 -19.36
C LEU A 190 -15.70 5.84 -19.79
N LEU A 191 -16.75 5.72 -18.98
CA LEU A 191 -17.91 4.89 -19.29
C LEU A 191 -18.62 5.35 -20.56
N THR A 192 -18.62 6.66 -20.84
CA THR A 192 -19.17 7.24 -22.06
C THR A 192 -18.30 6.97 -23.28
N LEU A 193 -16.97 7.10 -23.15
CA LEU A 193 -16.03 6.90 -24.26
C LEU A 193 -15.82 5.42 -24.60
N PHE A 194 -15.90 4.51 -23.62
CA PHE A 194 -15.57 3.10 -23.76
C PHE A 194 -16.65 2.14 -23.21
N PRO A 195 -17.92 2.30 -23.60
CA PRO A 195 -19.03 1.60 -22.95
C PRO A 195 -18.96 0.07 -23.06
N THR A 196 -18.28 -0.46 -24.09
CA THR A 196 -18.14 -1.91 -24.34
C THR A 196 -16.76 -2.46 -24.00
N SER A 197 -15.82 -1.60 -23.58
CA SER A 197 -14.41 -1.97 -23.36
C SER A 197 -13.96 -1.80 -21.91
N ILE A 198 -14.89 -1.51 -21.00
CA ILE A 198 -14.62 -1.36 -19.57
C ILE A 198 -15.21 -2.55 -18.80
N LEU A 199 -14.36 -3.18 -18.01
CA LEU A 199 -14.77 -4.08 -16.93
C LEU A 199 -14.47 -3.37 -15.61
N ALA A 200 -15.50 -3.07 -14.82
CA ALA A 200 -15.32 -2.56 -13.47
C ALA A 200 -14.96 -3.71 -12.52
N MET A 201 -13.93 -3.52 -11.70
CA MET A 201 -13.58 -4.47 -10.65
C MET A 201 -14.72 -4.53 -9.61
N PRO A 202 -15.32 -5.71 -9.37
CA PRO A 202 -16.37 -5.84 -8.37
C PRO A 202 -15.89 -5.47 -6.96
N GLN A 203 -16.76 -4.85 -6.16
CA GLN A 203 -16.48 -4.51 -4.76
C GLN A 203 -16.15 -5.75 -3.89
N ARG A 204 -16.72 -6.91 -4.23
CA ARG A 204 -16.42 -8.17 -3.54
C ARG A 204 -16.27 -9.30 -4.57
N PRO A 205 -15.26 -10.20 -4.44
CA PRO A 205 -14.21 -10.26 -3.41
C PRO A 205 -13.04 -9.29 -3.62
N TYR A 206 -13.06 -8.45 -4.66
CA TYR A 206 -11.81 -7.81 -5.11
C TYR A 206 -11.50 -6.48 -4.41
N ASN A 207 -12.45 -5.54 -4.29
CA ASN A 207 -12.17 -4.17 -3.84
C ASN A 207 -12.90 -3.79 -2.53
N LEU A 208 -12.17 -3.73 -1.42
CA LEU A 208 -12.71 -3.34 -0.12
C LEU A 208 -12.35 -1.89 0.22
N LEU A 209 -13.36 -1.08 0.54
CA LEU A 209 -13.16 0.27 1.06
C LEU A 209 -12.87 0.22 2.56
N SER A 210 -11.86 0.96 3.02
CA SER A 210 -11.55 1.04 4.45
C SER A 210 -12.69 1.66 5.27
N GLY A 211 -13.51 2.54 4.67
CA GLY A 211 -14.71 3.08 5.29
C GLY A 211 -15.84 2.08 5.49
N GLU A 212 -15.80 0.91 4.86
CA GLU A 212 -16.81 -0.12 5.05
C GLU A 212 -16.86 -0.59 6.51
N PHE A 213 -15.71 -0.78 7.16
CA PHE A 213 -15.61 -1.16 8.59
C PHE A 213 -16.23 -0.13 9.55
N ARG A 214 -16.48 1.10 9.10
CA ARG A 214 -17.14 2.15 9.90
C ARG A 214 -18.64 2.22 9.66
N ARG A 215 -19.16 1.54 8.63
CA ARG A 215 -20.60 1.54 8.36
C ARG A 215 -21.34 0.78 9.45
N LYS A 216 -22.59 1.19 9.70
CA LYS A 216 -23.48 0.50 10.64
C LYS A 216 -24.17 -0.71 10.00
N SER A 217 -24.16 -0.78 8.68
CA SER A 217 -24.79 -1.82 7.88
C SER A 217 -23.90 -2.11 6.69
N HIS A 218 -23.66 -3.38 6.44
CA HIS A 218 -22.80 -3.89 5.37
C HIS A 218 -23.61 -4.58 4.26
N ILE A 219 -24.93 -4.40 4.24
CA ILE A 219 -25.84 -5.10 3.30
C ILE A 219 -25.48 -4.79 1.84
N GLU A 220 -25.14 -3.53 1.55
CA GLU A 220 -24.71 -3.10 0.21
C GLU A 220 -23.43 -3.80 -0.24
N TYR A 221 -22.44 -3.91 0.67
CA TYR A 221 -21.18 -4.59 0.39
C TYR A 221 -21.37 -6.10 0.23
N LEU A 222 -22.10 -6.74 1.15
CA LEU A 222 -22.30 -8.19 1.14
C LEU A 222 -23.13 -8.65 -0.05
N ARG A 223 -24.05 -7.80 -0.55
CA ARG A 223 -25.02 -8.10 -1.61
C ARG A 223 -25.81 -9.41 -1.38
N ASN A 224 -25.84 -9.86 -0.12
CA ASN A 224 -26.44 -11.10 0.33
C ASN A 224 -27.04 -10.85 1.71
N THR A 225 -28.36 -10.98 1.82
CA THR A 225 -29.10 -10.70 3.06
C THR A 225 -28.99 -11.81 4.09
N THR A 226 -28.43 -12.97 3.74
CA THR A 226 -28.27 -14.13 4.63
C THR A 226 -26.90 -14.20 5.28
N GLU A 227 -25.92 -13.49 4.73
CA GLU A 227 -24.55 -13.51 5.20
C GLU A 227 -24.35 -12.49 6.32
N THR A 228 -23.61 -12.89 7.34
CA THR A 228 -23.24 -12.02 8.46
C THR A 228 -21.86 -11.41 8.21
N TRP A 229 -21.74 -10.11 8.49
CA TRP A 229 -20.46 -9.41 8.42
C TRP A 229 -19.45 -10.01 9.41
N ASP A 230 -18.29 -10.42 8.88
CA ASP A 230 -17.12 -10.78 9.66
C ASP A 230 -15.91 -10.02 9.11
N PRO A 231 -15.37 -9.03 9.83
CA PRO A 231 -14.33 -8.14 9.31
C PRO A 231 -13.02 -8.87 9.00
N GLU A 232 -12.71 -9.97 9.70
CA GLU A 232 -11.48 -10.73 9.45
C GLU A 232 -11.62 -11.59 8.20
N ASN A 233 -12.78 -12.25 8.02
CA ASN A 233 -13.06 -13.01 6.81
C ASN A 233 -13.13 -12.10 5.57
N ILE A 234 -13.83 -10.97 5.66
CA ILE A 234 -13.95 -10.01 4.56
C ILE A 234 -12.59 -9.41 4.20
N LEU A 235 -11.74 -9.07 5.18
CA LEU A 235 -10.38 -8.63 4.90
C LEU A 235 -9.53 -9.74 4.25
N GLY A 236 -9.69 -10.99 4.68
CA GLY A 236 -8.96 -12.13 4.12
C GLY A 236 -9.40 -12.49 2.69
N GLU A 237 -10.64 -12.20 2.34
CA GLU A 237 -11.20 -12.37 1.00
C GLU A 237 -10.78 -11.24 0.04
N ALA A 238 -10.63 -10.02 0.57
CA ALA A 238 -10.33 -8.83 -0.20
C ALA A 238 -8.97 -8.92 -0.94
N SER A 239 -8.98 -8.70 -2.26
CA SER A 239 -7.75 -8.66 -3.06
C SER A 239 -7.06 -7.29 -3.06
N TYR A 240 -7.83 -6.22 -2.89
CA TYR A 240 -7.37 -4.83 -2.94
C TYR A 240 -8.08 -3.99 -1.88
N MET A 241 -7.28 -3.22 -1.12
CA MET A 241 -7.77 -2.31 -0.09
C MET A 241 -7.69 -0.87 -0.59
N HIS A 242 -8.84 -0.21 -0.68
CA HIS A 242 -8.93 1.20 -1.07
C HIS A 242 -9.22 2.08 0.14
N PHE A 243 -8.26 2.94 0.49
CA PHE A 243 -8.40 3.93 1.56
C PHE A 243 -9.33 5.09 1.16
N SER A 244 -10.63 4.90 1.39
CA SER A 244 -11.68 5.92 1.22
C SER A 244 -12.45 6.04 2.52
N ASP A 245 -12.08 7.05 3.32
CA ASP A 245 -12.39 7.03 4.75
C ASP A 245 -12.76 8.39 5.34
N TRP A 246 -13.28 9.30 4.51
CA TRP A 246 -13.72 10.62 4.98
C TRP A 246 -14.64 10.51 6.22
N PRO A 247 -14.45 11.33 7.27
CA PRO A 247 -13.53 12.47 7.39
C PRO A 247 -12.16 12.13 8.03
N ILE A 248 -11.81 10.85 8.17
CA ILE A 248 -10.46 10.47 8.56
C ILE A 248 -9.51 10.88 7.42
N PRO A 249 -8.36 11.52 7.72
CA PRO A 249 -7.44 11.97 6.69
C PRO A 249 -6.86 10.78 5.91
N LYS A 250 -6.21 11.09 4.79
CA LYS A 250 -5.46 10.10 4.02
C LYS A 250 -4.44 9.38 4.89
N PRO A 251 -4.14 8.09 4.64
CA PRO A 251 -3.41 7.24 5.59
C PRO A 251 -1.94 7.61 5.80
N TRP A 252 -1.36 8.50 4.99
CA TRP A 252 -0.04 9.10 5.22
C TRP A 252 -0.06 10.33 6.13
N ILE A 253 -1.23 10.71 6.65
CA ILE A 253 -1.41 11.77 7.64
C ILE A 253 -1.94 11.13 8.92
N ARG A 254 -1.34 11.44 10.07
CA ARG A 254 -1.82 10.95 11.37
C ARG A 254 -3.12 11.64 11.74
N ALA A 255 -4.17 10.84 11.94
CA ALA A 255 -5.40 11.31 12.54
C ALA A 255 -5.16 11.71 14.01
N THR A 256 -5.76 12.84 14.42
CA THR A 256 -5.72 13.29 15.81
C THR A 256 -6.49 12.32 16.72
N LYS A 257 -6.18 12.36 18.01
CA LYS A 257 -6.88 11.54 19.01
C LYS A 257 -8.38 11.84 19.02
N GLU A 258 -8.76 13.09 18.81
CA GLU A 258 -10.14 13.56 18.77
C GLU A 258 -10.89 12.99 17.55
N GLU A 259 -10.26 12.98 16.38
CA GLU A 259 -10.81 12.38 15.16
C GLU A 259 -10.97 10.86 15.33
N LEU A 260 -9.93 10.17 15.81
CA LEU A 260 -9.98 8.73 16.04
C LEU A 260 -11.10 8.37 17.01
N ASN A 261 -11.19 9.07 18.16
CA ASN A 261 -12.25 8.82 19.14
C ASN A 261 -13.66 9.04 18.58
N ARG A 262 -13.81 9.95 17.61
CA ARG A 262 -15.11 10.28 17.02
C ARG A 262 -15.50 9.34 15.89
N TYR A 263 -14.55 8.93 15.06
CA TYR A 263 -14.84 8.28 13.80
C TYR A 263 -14.38 6.84 13.71
N MET A 264 -13.51 6.32 14.59
CA MET A 264 -13.16 4.89 14.56
C MET A 264 -14.40 4.01 14.74
N PRO A 265 -14.41 2.77 14.21
CA PRO A 265 -15.52 1.85 14.41
C PRO A 265 -15.91 1.71 15.90
N SER A 266 -17.21 1.76 16.19
CA SER A 266 -17.72 1.53 17.53
C SER A 266 -17.65 0.04 17.87
N CYS A 267 -17.26 -0.31 19.10
CA CYS A 267 -17.41 -1.70 19.53
C CYS A 267 -18.88 -2.02 19.78
N GLY A 268 -19.35 -3.12 19.20
CA GLY A 268 -20.68 -3.68 19.41
C GLY A 268 -20.80 -4.39 20.75
N ARG A 269 -22.03 -4.77 21.11
CA ARG A 269 -22.26 -5.71 22.22
C ARG A 269 -21.93 -7.10 21.72
N SER A 270 -21.14 -7.87 22.47
CA SER A 270 -20.93 -9.28 22.16
C SER A 270 -22.07 -10.13 22.74
N GLU A 271 -22.18 -11.38 22.27
CA GLU A 271 -23.10 -12.38 22.81
C GLU A 271 -22.77 -12.78 24.27
N TRP A 272 -21.55 -12.49 24.74
CA TRP A 272 -21.08 -12.86 26.06
C TRP A 272 -21.28 -11.73 27.08
N PHE A 273 -21.71 -12.07 28.29
CA PHE A 273 -22.07 -11.10 29.32
C PHE A 273 -20.93 -10.11 29.61
N GLY A 274 -21.15 -8.83 29.27
CA GLY A 274 -20.23 -7.73 29.55
C GLY A 274 -19.07 -7.57 28.56
N ALA A 275 -18.92 -8.46 27.57
CA ALA A 275 -17.90 -8.31 26.54
C ALA A 275 -18.41 -7.46 25.36
N THR A 276 -17.51 -6.66 24.78
CA THR A 276 -17.77 -5.86 23.58
C THR A 276 -17.06 -6.47 22.37
N ASP A 277 -17.74 -6.55 21.23
CA ASP A 277 -17.11 -6.93 19.96
C ASP A 277 -16.45 -5.69 19.34
N CYS A 278 -15.12 -5.68 19.30
CA CYS A 278 -14.33 -4.59 18.74
C CYS A 278 -13.62 -4.99 17.44
N ARG A 279 -13.99 -6.10 16.79
CA ARG A 279 -13.23 -6.64 15.65
C ARG A 279 -13.07 -5.64 14.51
N ASP A 280 -14.12 -4.91 14.15
CA ASP A 280 -14.03 -3.83 13.14
C ASP A 280 -12.98 -2.78 13.52
N ARG A 281 -12.97 -2.35 14.78
CA ARG A 281 -12.01 -1.36 15.26
C ARG A 281 -10.58 -1.90 15.20
N THR A 282 -10.38 -3.14 15.63
CA THR A 282 -9.07 -3.80 15.62
C THR A 282 -8.54 -3.92 14.20
N VAL A 283 -9.36 -4.41 13.28
CA VAL A 283 -9.00 -4.54 11.85
C VAL A 283 -8.72 -3.15 11.27
N TRP A 284 -9.64 -2.20 11.44
CA TRP A 284 -9.51 -0.85 10.89
C TRP A 284 -8.25 -0.13 11.38
N LEU A 285 -7.96 -0.14 12.69
CA LEU A 285 -6.71 0.42 13.22
C LEU A 285 -5.47 -0.32 12.69
N GLY A 286 -5.58 -1.64 12.55
CA GLY A 286 -4.57 -2.49 11.93
C GLY A 286 -4.24 -2.07 10.50
N LEU A 287 -5.24 -1.71 9.68
CA LEU A 287 -5.04 -1.24 8.30
C LEU A 287 -4.14 0.00 8.24
N TYR A 288 -4.40 1.00 9.08
CA TYR A 288 -3.58 2.21 9.14
C TYR A 288 -2.17 1.94 9.68
N GLY A 289 -2.05 1.06 10.68
CA GLY A 289 -0.75 0.63 11.20
C GLY A 289 0.10 -0.11 10.15
N MET A 290 -0.52 -1.05 9.42
CA MET A 290 0.13 -1.78 8.33
C MET A 290 0.51 -0.86 7.17
N TYR A 291 -0.35 0.08 6.79
CA TYR A 291 -0.03 1.10 5.80
C TYR A 291 1.20 1.91 6.21
N ALA A 292 1.22 2.44 7.43
CA ALA A 292 2.35 3.24 7.93
C ALA A 292 3.66 2.44 7.96
N ARG A 293 3.61 1.17 8.35
CA ARG A 293 4.76 0.26 8.34
C ARG A 293 5.28 0.04 6.91
N ARG A 294 4.40 -0.35 5.98
CA ARG A 294 4.76 -0.61 4.57
C ARG A 294 5.29 0.65 3.90
N ARG A 295 4.69 1.80 4.18
CA ARG A 295 5.15 3.10 3.71
C ARG A 295 6.60 3.38 4.12
N LYS A 296 6.93 3.13 5.40
CA LYS A 296 8.30 3.27 5.91
C LYS A 296 9.26 2.29 5.25
N GLU A 297 8.86 1.03 5.09
CA GLU A 297 9.69 -0.04 4.51
C GLU A 297 9.97 0.20 3.02
N VAL A 298 8.95 0.60 2.25
CA VAL A 298 9.04 0.77 0.80
C VAL A 298 9.61 2.13 0.41
N CYS A 299 9.13 3.21 1.03
CA CYS A 299 9.48 4.57 0.60
C CYS A 299 10.60 5.19 1.42
N GLY A 300 10.79 4.79 2.68
CA GLY A 300 11.88 5.28 3.52
C GLY A 300 11.86 6.78 3.80
N LEU A 301 13.05 7.37 3.92
CA LEU A 301 13.27 8.75 4.35
C LEU A 301 12.61 9.79 3.43
N GLY A 302 11.92 10.77 4.03
CA GLY A 302 11.22 11.85 3.31
C GLY A 302 9.77 11.52 2.96
N PHE A 303 9.29 10.33 3.35
CA PHE A 303 7.90 9.88 3.16
C PHE A 303 7.30 9.34 4.46
N GLU A 304 7.80 9.79 5.61
CA GLU A 304 7.22 9.48 6.91
C GLU A 304 5.76 9.91 6.98
N VAL A 305 4.96 9.20 7.79
CA VAL A 305 3.58 9.62 8.06
C VAL A 305 3.61 10.97 8.77
N GLN A 306 2.95 11.96 8.20
CA GLN A 306 2.98 13.35 8.63
C GLN A 306 2.08 13.57 9.85
N GLU A 307 2.51 14.44 10.76
CA GLU A 307 1.62 14.97 11.79
C GLU A 307 0.67 15.98 11.16
N ARG A 308 -0.57 16.01 11.62
CA ARG A 308 -1.52 17.04 11.19
C ARG A 308 -1.06 18.39 11.75
N GLY A 309 -0.57 19.27 10.89
CA GLY A 309 -0.19 20.64 11.27
C GLY A 309 -1.42 21.40 11.78
N PHE A 310 -1.26 22.14 12.88
CA PHE A 310 -2.25 23.11 13.38
C PHE A 310 -2.25 24.38 12.50
N THR A 311 -2.40 24.25 11.20
CA THR A 311 -2.54 25.40 10.30
C THR A 311 -3.52 25.05 9.21
N GLU A 312 -4.54 25.92 9.14
CA GLU A 312 -5.59 26.02 8.13
C GLU A 312 -6.76 25.02 8.24
N LYS A 313 -7.80 25.50 8.94
CA LYS A 313 -9.19 25.27 8.50
C LYS A 313 -9.29 25.76 7.05
N GLY A 314 -8.99 24.90 6.11
CA GLY A 314 -9.02 25.23 4.69
C GLY A 314 -8.70 23.98 3.90
N GLU A 315 -9.76 23.31 3.45
CA GLU A 315 -9.72 22.66 2.14
C GLU A 315 -8.81 21.43 1.96
N ASP A 316 -8.92 20.45 2.86
CA ASP A 316 -8.79 19.06 2.39
C ASP A 316 -10.18 18.60 1.92
N ARG A 317 -10.61 19.14 0.77
CA ARG A 317 -11.71 18.53 0.00
C ARG A 317 -11.14 17.24 -0.56
N GLY A 318 -11.13 16.19 0.25
CA GLY A 318 -11.05 14.84 -0.27
C GLY A 318 -12.05 14.74 -1.41
N MET A 319 -11.55 14.41 -2.61
CA MET A 319 -12.37 14.25 -3.81
C MET A 319 -13.63 13.45 -3.42
N VAL A 320 -14.76 14.15 -3.40
CA VAL A 320 -16.06 13.53 -3.20
C VAL A 320 -16.42 12.90 -4.53
N GLY A 321 -16.06 11.64 -4.69
CA GLY A 321 -16.72 10.76 -5.66
C GLY A 321 -16.06 9.41 -5.81
N ASP A 322 -15.85 8.77 -4.68
CA ASP A 322 -16.09 7.34 -4.60
C ASP A 322 -17.40 7.12 -3.83
N MET A 323 -18.49 7.63 -4.40
CA MET A 323 -19.85 7.32 -3.97
C MET A 323 -20.73 7.09 -5.19
N VAL A 324 -20.27 6.26 -6.13
CA VAL A 324 -21.15 5.53 -7.05
C VAL A 324 -20.54 4.15 -7.27
N GLY A 325 -21.25 3.14 -6.77
CA GLY A 325 -20.97 1.72 -6.90
C GLY A 325 -22.11 0.96 -6.24
#